data_AF-A0A6M4YLZ7-F1
#
_entry.id   AF-A0A6M4YLZ7-F1
#
_cell.length_a   1.000
_cell.length_b   1.000
_cell.length_c   1.000
_cell.angle_alpha   90.00
_cell.angle_beta   90.00
_cell.angle_gamma   90.00
#
_symmetry.space_group_name_H-M   'P 1'
#
loop_
_entity.id
_entity.type
_entity.pdbx_description
1 polymer ?
#
loop_
_entity_poly.entity_id
_entity_poly.type
_entity_poly.pdbx_seq_one_letter_code
_entity_poly.pdbx_strand_id
1 'polypeptide(L)'
;MSRQSEQDERWLGGYRRMVACLLLLVILATLALSYRNHREEALAVSLSLLGEQFAERAQRLHGRWLDERRPEVLHAEGVAWQFDGRGWPLAVLPLQSPSANCRQLWLTLIGPEDPGLPSWQALASQHGDGCEFGWEGHWLFYRFSDGRVLTKP
;
A
#
# COMPACT_ATOMS: atom_id res chain seq x y z
N MET A 1 -21.96 66.42 -8.88
CA MET A 1 -20.97 65.32 -8.74
C MET A 1 -21.28 64.56 -7.45
N SER A 2 -22.50 64.04 -7.31
CA SER A 2 -22.96 62.67 -7.64
C SER A 2 -22.31 61.57 -6.77
N ARG A 3 -22.91 61.35 -5.59
CA ARG A 3 -22.73 60.17 -4.70
C ARG A 3 -22.77 58.80 -5.41
N GLN A 4 -23.25 58.74 -6.65
CA GLN A 4 -23.25 57.55 -7.50
C GLN A 4 -21.84 57.07 -7.87
N SER A 5 -20.86 57.95 -8.09
CA SER A 5 -19.52 57.52 -8.54
C SER A 5 -18.72 56.80 -7.44
N GLU A 6 -18.88 57.19 -6.17
CA GLU A 6 -18.25 56.51 -5.03
C GLU A 6 -18.88 55.13 -4.74
N GLN A 7 -20.16 54.95 -5.08
CA GLN A 7 -20.85 53.66 -4.93
C GLN A 7 -20.43 52.66 -6.02
N ASP A 8 -20.25 53.12 -7.26
CA ASP A 8 -19.79 52.31 -8.39
C ASP A 8 -18.33 51.84 -8.21
N GLU A 9 -17.44 52.69 -7.70
CA GLU A 9 -16.04 52.29 -7.41
C GLU A 9 -15.94 51.21 -6.32
N ARG A 10 -16.78 51.29 -5.28
CA ARG A 10 -16.86 50.23 -4.25
C ARG A 10 -17.43 48.92 -4.80
N TRP A 11 -18.40 49.00 -5.71
CA TRP A 11 -19.01 47.82 -6.34
C TRP A 11 -18.03 47.11 -7.30
N LEU A 12 -17.30 47.86 -8.12
CA LEU A 12 -16.29 47.32 -9.04
C LEU A 12 -15.09 46.69 -8.30
N GLY A 13 -14.64 47.34 -7.21
CA GLY A 13 -13.57 46.80 -6.37
C GLY A 13 -13.99 45.54 -5.60
N GLY A 14 -15.24 45.49 -5.11
CA GLY A 14 -15.83 44.31 -4.48
C GLY A 14 -16.02 43.17 -5.46
N TYR A 15 -16.54 43.46 -6.65
CA TYR A 15 -16.76 42.48 -7.72
C TYR A 15 -15.44 41.85 -8.18
N ARG A 16 -14.38 42.64 -8.38
CA ARG A 16 -13.06 42.12 -8.75
C ARG A 16 -12.47 41.18 -7.69
N ARG A 17 -12.66 41.49 -6.40
CA ARG A 17 -12.24 40.60 -5.30
C ARG A 17 -13.07 39.34 -5.24
N MET A 18 -14.38 39.42 -5.48
CA MET A 18 -15.24 38.24 -5.55
C MET A 18 -14.80 37.31 -6.68
N VAL A 19 -14.58 37.84 -7.88
CA VAL A 19 -14.12 37.07 -9.04
C VAL A 19 -12.76 36.44 -8.76
N ALA A 20 -11.82 37.18 -8.14
CA ALA A 20 -10.51 36.64 -7.76
C ALA A 20 -10.63 35.51 -6.73
N CYS A 21 -11.47 35.64 -5.69
CA CYS A 21 -11.72 34.58 -4.73
C CYS A 21 -12.37 33.36 -5.38
N LEU A 22 -13.31 33.56 -6.31
CA LEU A 22 -13.98 32.48 -7.04
C LEU A 22 -12.98 31.72 -7.92
N LEU A 23 -12.12 32.44 -8.65
CA LEU A 23 -11.03 31.85 -9.42
C LEU A 23 -10.05 31.09 -8.54
N LEU A 24 -9.66 31.65 -7.39
CA LEU A 24 -8.76 30.99 -6.46
C LEU A 24 -9.37 29.69 -5.90
N LEU A 25 -10.65 29.71 -5.54
CA LEU A 25 -11.39 28.53 -5.09
C LEU A 25 -11.47 27.46 -6.19
N VAL A 26 -11.72 27.86 -7.44
CA VAL A 26 -11.73 26.92 -8.58
C VAL A 26 -10.36 26.28 -8.77
N ILE A 27 -9.28 27.07 -8.73
CA ILE A 27 -7.90 26.55 -8.86
C ILE A 27 -7.61 25.57 -7.72
N LEU A 28 -7.87 25.94 -6.47
CA LEU A 28 -7.64 25.06 -5.32
C LEU A 28 -8.48 23.78 -5.40
N ALA A 29 -9.74 23.87 -5.83
CA ALA A 29 -10.62 22.72 -5.98
C ALA A 29 -10.11 21.76 -7.07
N THR A 30 -9.70 22.29 -8.24
CA THR A 30 -9.12 21.47 -9.32
C THR A 30 -7.82 20.80 -8.90
N LEU A 31 -6.95 21.53 -8.18
CA LEU A 31 -5.70 20.99 -7.68
C LEU A 31 -5.93 19.90 -6.62
N ALA A 32 -6.89 20.11 -5.71
CA ALA A 32 -7.24 19.13 -4.70
C ALA A 32 -7.84 17.85 -5.32
N LEU A 33 -8.70 17.98 -6.32
CA LEU A 33 -9.28 16.83 -7.01
C LEU A 33 -8.23 16.04 -7.80
N SER A 34 -7.37 16.74 -8.54
CA SER A 34 -6.26 16.15 -9.28
C SER A 34 -5.28 15.44 -8.33
N TYR A 35 -4.92 16.09 -7.21
CA TYR A 35 -4.03 15.51 -6.21
C TYR A 35 -4.60 14.23 -5.60
N ARG A 36 -5.91 14.19 -5.32
CA ARG A 36 -6.58 12.99 -4.80
C ARG A 36 -6.54 11.84 -5.80
N ASN A 37 -6.89 12.08 -7.06
CA ASN A 37 -6.86 11.03 -8.08
C ASN A 37 -5.43 10.52 -8.35
N HIS A 38 -4.45 11.42 -8.46
CA HIS A 38 -3.06 11.01 -8.66
C HIS A 38 -2.49 10.25 -7.46
N ARG A 39 -2.95 10.55 -6.26
CA ARG A 39 -2.55 9.82 -5.06
C ARG A 39 -3.07 8.38 -5.07
N GLU A 40 -4.32 8.16 -5.45
CA GLU A 40 -4.90 6.81 -5.56
C GLU A 40 -4.19 5.96 -6.61
N GLU A 41 -3.91 6.53 -7.79
CA GLU A 41 -3.14 5.84 -8.85
C GLU A 41 -1.71 5.50 -8.40
N ALA A 42 -1.02 6.44 -7.73
CA ALA A 42 0.33 6.21 -7.22
C ALA A 42 0.36 5.11 -6.14
N LEU A 43 -0.69 5.02 -5.31
CA LEU A 43 -0.83 3.99 -4.29
C LEU A 43 -1.11 2.61 -4.89
N ALA A 44 -1.91 2.50 -5.94
CA ALA A 44 -2.13 1.23 -6.61
C ALA A 44 -0.84 0.68 -7.25
N VAL A 45 -0.08 1.56 -7.91
CA VAL A 45 1.19 1.20 -8.58
C VAL A 45 2.28 0.84 -7.58
N SER A 46 2.39 1.56 -6.45
CA SER A 46 3.37 1.21 -5.43
C SER A 46 3.04 -0.12 -4.77
N LEU A 47 1.75 -0.43 -4.56
CA LEU A 47 1.34 -1.72 -4.01
C LEU A 47 1.70 -2.87 -4.94
N SER A 48 1.40 -2.76 -6.24
CA SER A 48 1.74 -3.81 -7.21
C SER A 48 3.23 -4.05 -7.28
N LEU A 49 4.04 -2.98 -7.26
CA LEU A 49 5.50 -3.09 -7.29
C LEU A 49 6.05 -3.77 -6.01
N LEU A 50 5.50 -3.45 -4.84
CA LEU A 50 5.86 -4.15 -3.60
C LEU A 50 5.44 -5.63 -3.65
N GLY A 51 4.28 -5.92 -4.24
CA GLY A 51 3.81 -7.30 -4.45
C GLY A 51 4.76 -8.11 -5.34
N GLU A 52 5.29 -7.51 -6.41
CA GLU A 52 6.30 -8.13 -7.28
C GLU A 52 7.61 -8.38 -6.53
N GLN A 53 8.11 -7.38 -5.79
CA GLN A 53 9.31 -7.56 -4.96
C GLN A 53 9.14 -8.65 -3.91
N PHE A 54 7.94 -8.76 -3.32
CA PHE A 54 7.60 -9.81 -2.39
C PHE A 54 7.69 -11.17 -3.08
N ALA A 55 7.04 -11.31 -4.24
CA ALA A 55 7.04 -12.54 -5.01
C ALA A 55 8.47 -12.97 -5.40
N GLU A 56 9.30 -12.04 -5.86
CA GLU A 56 10.71 -12.33 -6.19
C GLU A 56 11.50 -12.83 -4.97
N ARG A 57 11.37 -12.17 -3.82
CA ARG A 57 12.09 -12.56 -2.61
C ARG A 57 11.58 -13.90 -2.06
N ALA A 58 10.28 -14.15 -2.12
CA ALA A 58 9.68 -15.44 -1.78
C ALA A 58 10.16 -16.56 -2.72
N GLN A 59 10.28 -16.30 -4.02
CA GLN A 59 10.83 -17.26 -4.99
C GLN A 59 12.31 -17.57 -4.76
N ARG A 60 13.12 -16.56 -4.42
CA ARG A 60 14.53 -16.79 -4.04
C ARG A 60 14.63 -17.66 -2.80
N LEU A 61 13.76 -17.43 -1.82
CA LEU A 61 13.70 -18.22 -0.60
C LEU A 61 13.25 -19.67 -0.88
N HIS A 62 12.27 -19.85 -1.77
CA HIS A 62 11.87 -21.17 -2.29
C HIS A 62 13.04 -21.90 -2.96
N GLY A 63 13.86 -21.20 -3.75
CA GLY A 63 15.07 -21.74 -4.34
C GLY A 63 16.05 -22.26 -3.28
N ARG A 64 16.34 -21.47 -2.25
CA ARG A 64 17.18 -21.91 -1.11
C ARG A 64 16.60 -23.11 -0.39
N TRP A 65 15.28 -23.14 -0.19
CA TRP A 65 14.60 -24.28 0.43
C TRP A 65 14.78 -25.58 -0.37
N LEU A 66 14.73 -25.50 -1.71
CA LEU A 66 15.02 -26.65 -2.58
C LEU A 66 16.48 -27.12 -2.44
N ASP A 67 17.42 -26.18 -2.38
CA ASP A 67 18.85 -26.48 -2.24
C ASP A 67 19.18 -27.15 -0.89
N GLU A 68 18.49 -26.76 0.19
CA GLU A 68 18.71 -27.29 1.54
C GLU A 68 17.96 -28.60 1.85
N ARG A 69 17.52 -29.32 0.79
CA ARG A 69 16.80 -30.61 0.89
C ARG A 69 15.44 -30.50 1.58
N ARG A 70 14.72 -29.40 1.36
CA ARG A 70 13.31 -29.23 1.73
C ARG A 70 13.04 -29.36 3.24
N PRO A 71 13.74 -28.60 4.09
CA PRO A 71 13.50 -28.65 5.52
C PRO A 71 12.12 -28.08 5.88
N GLU A 72 11.51 -28.54 6.97
CA GLU A 72 10.28 -27.93 7.49
C GLU A 72 10.54 -26.50 8.01
N VAL A 73 11.75 -26.27 8.55
CA VAL A 73 12.21 -24.97 9.05
C VAL A 73 13.57 -24.64 8.45
N LEU A 74 13.65 -23.50 7.76
CA LEU A 74 14.89 -22.97 7.18
C LEU A 74 15.42 -21.81 8.01
N HIS A 75 16.69 -21.83 8.40
CA HIS A 75 17.30 -20.68 9.05
C HIS A 75 18.00 -19.83 7.99
N ALA A 76 17.38 -18.73 7.60
CA ALA A 76 17.91 -17.82 6.58
C ALA A 76 17.77 -16.37 7.06
N GLU A 77 18.80 -15.56 6.79
CA GLU A 77 18.81 -14.12 7.09
C GLU A 77 18.60 -13.81 8.59
N GLY A 78 19.11 -14.69 9.45
CA GLY A 78 19.04 -14.53 10.90
C GLY A 78 17.68 -14.85 11.52
N VAL A 79 16.73 -15.36 10.73
CA VAL A 79 15.41 -15.79 11.20
C VAL A 79 15.13 -17.24 10.81
N ALA A 80 14.19 -17.86 11.54
CA ALA A 80 13.73 -19.21 11.26
C ALA A 80 12.40 -19.15 10.50
N TRP A 81 12.43 -19.57 9.24
CA TRP A 81 11.29 -19.59 8.34
C TRP A 81 10.56 -20.93 8.41
N GLN A 82 9.24 -20.89 8.48
CA GLN A 82 8.38 -22.05 8.34
C GLN A 82 7.85 -22.12 6.90
N PHE A 83 7.88 -23.31 6.29
CA PHE A 83 7.37 -23.55 4.94
C PHE A 83 6.20 -24.52 4.92
N ASP A 84 5.37 -24.41 3.89
CA ASP A 84 4.43 -25.47 3.51
C ASP A 84 5.19 -26.68 2.93
N GLY A 85 4.54 -27.83 2.83
CA GLY A 85 5.07 -29.03 2.17
C GLY A 85 5.43 -28.82 0.68
N ARG A 86 5.00 -27.71 0.10
CA ARG A 86 5.36 -27.25 -1.26
C ARG A 86 6.53 -26.28 -1.31
N GLY A 87 7.08 -25.88 -0.16
CA GLY A 87 8.24 -25.01 -0.09
C GLY A 87 7.94 -23.52 -0.18
N TRP A 88 6.71 -23.10 0.11
CA TRP A 88 6.35 -21.68 0.18
C TRP A 88 6.39 -21.19 1.62
N PRO A 89 6.94 -19.99 1.87
CA PRO A 89 7.05 -19.47 3.23
C PRO A 89 5.66 -19.15 3.78
N LEU A 90 5.38 -19.65 4.98
CA LEU A 90 4.12 -19.49 5.71
C LEU A 90 4.24 -18.41 6.78
N ALA A 91 5.31 -18.48 7.57
CA ALA A 91 5.54 -17.61 8.71
C ALA A 91 7.02 -17.59 9.09
N VAL A 92 7.37 -16.63 9.94
CA VAL A 92 8.66 -16.58 10.63
C VAL A 92 8.44 -16.94 12.10
N LEU A 93 9.26 -17.84 12.63
CA LEU A 93 9.19 -18.26 14.03
C LEU A 93 9.75 -17.16 14.96
N PRO A 94 9.22 -17.03 16.19
CA PRO A 94 8.14 -17.82 16.78
C PRO A 94 6.76 -17.44 16.22
N LEU A 95 5.85 -18.42 16.12
CA LEU A 95 4.50 -18.18 15.65
C LEU A 95 3.71 -17.32 16.64
N GLN A 96 2.98 -16.36 16.08
CA GLN A 96 2.04 -15.48 16.76
C GLN A 96 0.62 -15.74 16.22
N SER A 97 -0.28 -14.75 16.35
CA SER A 97 -1.59 -14.83 15.72
C SER A 97 -1.46 -14.89 14.18
N PRO A 98 -2.41 -15.49 13.45
CA PRO A 98 -2.32 -15.63 11.99
C PRO A 98 -2.02 -14.32 11.25
N SER A 99 -2.72 -13.23 11.60
CA SER A 99 -2.47 -11.92 10.99
C SER A 99 -1.12 -11.32 11.40
N ALA A 100 -0.66 -11.58 12.63
CA ALA A 100 0.68 -11.15 13.06
C ALA A 100 1.79 -11.89 12.33
N ASN A 101 1.60 -13.19 12.03
CA ASN A 101 2.52 -13.97 11.21
C ASN A 101 2.60 -13.42 9.79
N CYS A 102 1.46 -13.09 9.18
CA CYS A 102 1.44 -12.43 7.87
C CYS A 102 2.17 -11.07 7.90
N ARG A 103 1.94 -10.27 8.95
CA ARG A 103 2.66 -9.00 9.12
C ARG A 103 4.17 -9.22 9.19
N GLN A 104 4.62 -10.15 10.03
CA GLN A 104 6.03 -10.45 10.19
C GLN A 104 6.64 -10.99 8.90
N LEU A 105 5.94 -11.87 8.18
CA LEU A 105 6.33 -12.38 6.87
C LEU A 105 6.62 -11.24 5.89
N TRP A 106 5.72 -10.26 5.80
CA TRP A 106 5.92 -9.09 4.94
C TRP A 106 7.09 -8.23 5.41
N LEU A 107 7.18 -7.93 6.71
CA LEU A 107 8.25 -7.09 7.23
C LEU A 107 9.64 -7.72 7.02
N THR A 108 9.74 -9.05 7.12
CA THR A 108 10.99 -9.75 6.87
C THR A 108 11.32 -9.83 5.38
N LEU A 109 10.32 -10.07 4.51
CA LEU A 109 10.57 -10.15 3.07
C LEU A 109 10.77 -8.78 2.44
N ILE A 110 9.97 -7.78 2.73
CA ILE A 110 10.03 -6.45 2.09
C ILE A 110 10.90 -5.48 2.88
N GLY A 111 10.68 -5.41 4.19
CA GLY A 111 11.31 -4.44 5.08
C GLY A 111 10.28 -3.67 5.92
N PRO A 112 10.77 -2.78 6.82
CA PRO A 112 9.91 -1.94 7.65
C PRO A 112 9.12 -0.94 6.80
N GLU A 113 8.00 -0.48 7.37
CA GLU A 113 7.14 0.53 6.75
C GLU A 113 7.91 1.83 6.50
N ASP A 114 7.74 2.40 5.30
CA ASP A 114 8.19 3.76 5.01
C ASP A 114 7.19 4.75 5.65
N PRO A 115 7.63 5.64 6.56
CA PRO A 115 6.74 6.61 7.20
C PRO A 115 6.03 7.56 6.20
N GLY A 116 6.44 7.60 4.93
CA GLY A 116 5.75 8.33 3.86
C GLY A 116 4.52 7.63 3.26
N LEU A 117 4.25 6.37 3.58
CA LEU A 117 3.13 5.59 3.04
C LEU A 117 1.92 5.54 4.00
N PRO A 118 0.69 5.35 3.48
CA PRO A 118 -0.50 5.17 4.33
C PRO A 118 -0.38 3.92 5.21
N SER A 119 -1.18 3.87 6.28
CA SER A 119 -1.17 2.75 7.22
C SER A 119 -1.55 1.44 6.54
N TRP A 120 -0.53 0.64 6.30
CA TRP A 120 -0.61 -0.69 5.73
C TRP A 120 -1.26 -1.67 6.73
N GLN A 121 -1.93 -2.69 6.22
CA GLN A 121 -2.49 -3.78 7.01
C GLN A 121 -2.10 -5.14 6.42
N ALA A 122 -1.78 -6.06 7.32
CA ALA A 122 -1.55 -7.47 7.01
C ALA A 122 -2.54 -8.32 7.79
N LEU A 123 -3.32 -9.13 7.08
CA LEU A 123 -4.37 -9.98 7.61
C LEU A 123 -4.16 -11.40 7.13
N ALA A 124 -4.46 -12.40 7.96
CA ALA A 124 -4.59 -13.76 7.46
C ALA A 124 -5.90 -13.88 6.66
N SER A 125 -5.86 -14.64 5.56
CA SER A 125 -7.08 -15.02 4.83
C SER A 125 -8.05 -15.75 5.74
N GLN A 126 -9.35 -15.54 5.52
CA GLN A 126 -10.42 -16.22 6.26
C GLN A 126 -10.33 -17.75 6.13
N HIS A 127 -9.80 -18.25 5.02
CA HIS A 127 -9.65 -19.68 4.76
C HIS A 127 -8.28 -20.23 5.22
N GLY A 128 -7.39 -19.37 5.74
CA GLY A 128 -6.04 -19.77 6.15
C GLY A 128 -5.12 -20.19 4.99
N ASP A 129 -5.50 -19.90 3.75
CA ASP A 129 -4.80 -20.28 2.52
C ASP A 129 -3.76 -19.24 2.06
N GLY A 130 -3.62 -18.15 2.80
CA GLY A 130 -2.71 -17.07 2.43
C GLY A 130 -2.76 -15.86 3.35
N CYS A 131 -2.06 -14.81 2.92
CA CYS A 131 -1.99 -13.51 3.58
C CYS A 131 -2.56 -12.43 2.67
N GLU A 132 -3.34 -11.53 3.27
CA GLU A 132 -3.86 -10.31 2.63
C GLU A 132 -3.07 -9.10 3.12
N PHE A 133 -2.71 -8.23 2.18
CA PHE A 133 -1.74 -7.15 2.36
C PHE A 133 -2.23 -5.90 1.65
N GLY A 134 -2.45 -4.77 2.32
CA GLY A 134 -3.04 -3.64 1.62
C GLY A 134 -3.24 -2.37 2.43
N TRP A 135 -3.73 -1.34 1.75
CA TRP A 135 -4.10 -0.03 2.30
C TRP A 135 -5.36 0.50 1.61
N GLU A 136 -6.21 1.22 2.36
CA GLU A 136 -7.30 2.07 1.86
C GLU A 136 -8.14 1.54 0.66
N GLY A 137 -8.33 0.22 0.53
CA GLY A 137 -9.12 -0.40 -0.53
C GLY A 137 -8.32 -1.15 -1.60
N HIS A 138 -7.00 -1.04 -1.63
CA HIS A 138 -6.13 -1.84 -2.48
C HIS A 138 -5.50 -2.97 -1.68
N TRP A 139 -5.69 -4.21 -2.14
CA TRP A 139 -5.21 -5.40 -1.45
C TRP A 139 -4.44 -6.32 -2.40
N LEU A 140 -3.41 -6.96 -1.86
CA LEU A 140 -2.70 -8.08 -2.44
C LEU A 140 -3.04 -9.32 -1.63
N PHE A 141 -3.13 -10.44 -2.33
CA PHE A 141 -3.30 -11.74 -1.74
C PHE A 141 -2.11 -12.62 -2.11
N TYR A 142 -1.33 -12.99 -1.10
CA TYR A 142 -0.27 -13.98 -1.22
C TYR A 142 -0.82 -15.36 -0.88
N ARG A 143 -0.77 -16.29 -1.83
CA ARG A 143 -1.29 -17.65 -1.67
C ARG A 143 -0.17 -18.61 -1.27
N PHE A 144 -0.39 -19.35 -0.18
CA PHE A 144 0.59 -20.32 0.32
C PHE A 144 0.78 -21.55 -0.56
N SER A 145 -0.16 -21.83 -1.47
CA SER A 145 -0.10 -23.04 -2.29
C SER A 145 0.84 -22.98 -3.47
N ASP A 146 0.97 -21.81 -4.09
CA ASP A 146 1.71 -21.59 -5.33
C ASP A 146 2.68 -20.41 -5.24
N GLY A 147 2.74 -19.74 -4.08
CA GLY A 147 3.62 -18.61 -3.85
C GLY A 147 3.26 -17.35 -4.63
N ARG A 148 2.10 -17.33 -5.30
CA ARG A 148 1.69 -16.21 -6.15
C ARG A 148 1.15 -15.07 -5.31
N VAL A 149 1.43 -13.85 -5.78
CA VAL A 149 0.83 -12.62 -5.26
C VAL A 149 -0.16 -12.12 -6.30
N LEU A 150 -1.41 -11.96 -5.90
CA LEU A 150 -2.51 -11.52 -6.76
C LEU A 150 -3.07 -10.21 -6.23
N THR A 151 -3.34 -9.25 -7.11
CA THR A 151 -4.12 -8.05 -6.75
C THR A 151 -5.58 -8.43 -6.56
N LYS A 152 -6.17 -8.07 -5.42
CA LYS A 152 -7.60 -8.19 -5.16
C LYS A 152 -8.29 -6.94 -5.72
N PRO A 153 -9.38 -7.11 -6.49
CA PRO A 153 -10.16 -5.99 -7.01
C PRO A 153 -10.92 -5.25 -5.92
#